data_AF-A0A367UB30-F1
#
_entry.id   AF-A0A367UB30-F1
#
_cell.length_a   1.000
_cell.length_b   1.000
_cell.length_c   1.000
_cell.angle_alpha   90.00
_cell.angle_beta   90.00
_cell.angle_gamma   90.00
#
_symmetry.space_group_name_H-M   'P 1'
#
loop_
_entity.id
_entity.type
_entity.pdbx_description
1 polymer ?
#
loop_
_entity_poly.entity_id
_entity_poly.type
_entity_poly.pdbx_seq_one_letter_code
_entity_poly.pdbx_strand_id
1 'polypeptide(L)'
;MSQNFQNLSATPEQTSADFAKIGSGDSAGMLKAQAKRLRNALASRNMTVSHAGSLELLAQSQGFRDWNTAIAMTRKREPVRIADLGIGKRFAGSYLGHAVCGQIRGVTKTPVDGVYRVEVHLDQPVDVVTSERFSALRQRIASRINEDCEPVLANGTRGPGLSVDLLL
;
A
#
# COMPACT_ATOMS: atom_id res chain seq x y z
N MET A 1 -19.24 3.47 -58.79
CA MET A 1 -18.23 4.42 -58.29
C MET A 1 -18.10 4.21 -56.81
N SER A 2 -16.90 3.86 -56.37
CA SER A 2 -16.59 3.12 -55.15
C SER A 2 -16.91 3.87 -53.86
N GLN A 3 -17.59 3.19 -52.94
CA GLN A 3 -17.47 3.47 -51.52
C GLN A 3 -16.20 2.79 -51.00
N ASN A 4 -15.27 3.58 -50.48
CA ASN A 4 -14.05 3.10 -49.87
C ASN A 4 -13.77 3.96 -48.65
N PHE A 5 -14.18 3.52 -47.46
CA PHE A 5 -13.58 3.98 -46.21
C PHE A 5 -13.40 2.79 -45.29
N GLN A 6 -12.12 2.43 -45.18
CA GLN A 6 -11.57 1.31 -44.45
C GLN A 6 -11.69 1.51 -42.94
N ASN A 7 -11.87 0.38 -42.26
CA ASN A 7 -11.74 0.13 -40.83
C ASN A 7 -10.75 1.04 -40.09
N LEU A 8 -11.22 1.64 -39.00
CA LEU A 8 -10.38 2.07 -37.88
C LEU A 8 -10.72 1.20 -36.66
N SER A 9 -10.26 -0.05 -36.67
CA SER A 9 -10.26 -0.89 -35.48
C SER A 9 -9.21 -0.34 -34.50
N ALA A 10 -9.66 0.41 -33.50
CA ALA A 10 -8.82 0.75 -32.35
C ALA A 10 -8.50 -0.54 -31.57
N THR A 11 -7.29 -1.05 -31.74
CA THR A 11 -6.78 -2.23 -31.03
C THR A 11 -6.60 -1.89 -29.53
N PRO A 12 -7.25 -2.61 -28.60
CA PRO A 12 -7.12 -2.34 -27.15
C PRO A 12 -5.87 -2.97 -26.50
N GLU A 13 -4.93 -3.52 -27.28
CA GLU A 13 -3.89 -4.44 -26.79
C GLU A 13 -2.74 -3.80 -25.98
N GLN A 14 -2.62 -2.47 -25.91
CA GLN A 14 -1.50 -1.85 -25.18
C GLN A 14 -1.72 -1.66 -23.67
N THR A 15 -2.92 -1.93 -23.14
CA THR A 15 -3.23 -1.71 -21.72
C THR A 15 -2.60 -2.77 -20.79
N SER A 16 -2.29 -3.96 -21.29
CA SER A 16 -1.88 -5.10 -20.45
C SER A 16 -0.40 -5.05 -20.04
N ALA A 17 0.50 -4.53 -20.89
CA ALA A 17 1.94 -4.51 -20.61
C ALA A 17 2.37 -3.41 -19.61
N ASP A 18 1.67 -2.27 -19.59
CA ASP A 18 1.91 -1.21 -18.59
C ASP A 18 1.43 -1.61 -17.19
N PHE A 19 0.40 -2.45 -17.08
CA PHE A 19 -0.12 -2.93 -15.79
C PHE A 19 0.87 -3.86 -15.08
N ALA A 20 1.67 -4.62 -15.85
CA ALA A 20 2.66 -5.56 -15.31
C ALA A 20 3.93 -4.90 -14.75
N LYS A 21 4.23 -3.64 -15.12
CA LYS A 21 5.35 -2.86 -14.55
C LYS A 21 4.99 -2.03 -13.33
N ILE A 22 3.70 -1.94 -13.00
CA ILE A 22 3.21 -1.38 -11.73
C ILE A 22 3.14 -2.53 -10.70
N GLY A 23 4.12 -3.42 -10.74
CA GLY A 23 4.40 -4.37 -9.67
C GLY A 23 5.20 -3.63 -8.61
N SER A 24 4.63 -3.58 -7.41
CA SER A 24 5.37 -3.46 -6.15
C SER A 24 6.21 -2.18 -5.91
N GLY A 25 5.55 -1.04 -5.66
CA GLY A 25 6.11 0.00 -4.76
C GLY A 25 5.88 1.47 -5.14
N ASP A 26 5.73 1.79 -6.42
CA ASP A 26 5.63 3.20 -6.83
C ASP A 26 4.17 3.69 -6.84
N SER A 27 3.61 3.89 -5.64
CA SER A 27 2.28 4.49 -5.45
C SER A 27 2.17 5.87 -6.13
N ALA A 28 3.26 6.63 -6.22
CA ALA A 28 3.28 7.90 -6.94
C ALA A 28 3.21 7.70 -8.47
N GLY A 29 3.88 6.66 -8.99
CA GLY A 29 3.77 6.21 -10.38
C GLY A 29 2.34 5.83 -10.76
N MET A 30 1.63 5.13 -9.88
CA MET A 30 0.20 4.80 -10.06
C MET A 30 -0.67 6.04 -10.22
N LEU A 31 -0.50 7.04 -9.35
CA LEU A 31 -1.26 8.29 -9.43
C LEU A 31 -0.97 9.03 -10.76
N LYS A 32 0.29 9.09 -11.21
CA LYS A 32 0.63 9.69 -12.52
C LYS A 32 -0.04 8.96 -13.68
N ALA A 33 -0.07 7.62 -13.65
CA ALA A 33 -0.75 6.82 -14.66
C ALA A 33 -2.27 7.06 -14.66
N GLN A 34 -2.89 7.25 -13.49
CA GLN A 34 -4.30 7.64 -13.37
C GLN A 34 -4.55 9.05 -13.93
N ALA A 35 -3.69 10.02 -13.65
CA ALA A 35 -3.82 11.39 -14.16
C ALA A 35 -3.71 11.44 -15.69
N LYS A 36 -2.81 10.64 -16.27
CA LYS A 36 -2.69 10.48 -17.73
C LYS A 36 -3.99 9.91 -18.33
N ARG A 37 -4.56 8.88 -17.71
CA ARG A 37 -5.85 8.31 -18.15
C ARG A 37 -6.99 9.33 -18.04
N LEU A 38 -7.06 10.08 -16.96
CA LEU A 38 -8.02 11.16 -16.76
C LEU A 38 -7.90 12.23 -17.86
N ARG A 39 -6.67 12.66 -18.17
CA ARG A 39 -6.40 13.61 -19.25
C ARG A 39 -6.90 13.12 -20.60
N ASN A 40 -6.66 11.85 -20.94
CA ASN A 40 -7.13 11.26 -22.19
C ASN A 40 -8.66 11.18 -22.24
N ALA A 41 -9.31 10.85 -21.12
CA ALA A 41 -10.76 10.81 -21.02
C ALA A 41 -11.42 12.21 -21.12
N LEU A 42 -10.74 13.25 -20.66
CA LEU A 42 -11.19 14.64 -20.84
C LEU A 42 -11.01 15.09 -22.29
N ALA A 43 -9.89 14.74 -22.92
CA ALA A 43 -9.61 15.06 -24.31
C ALA A 43 -10.66 14.45 -25.28
N SER A 44 -11.14 13.23 -25.02
CA SER A 44 -12.21 12.62 -25.82
C SER A 44 -13.57 13.31 -25.68
N ARG A 45 -13.74 14.15 -24.65
CA ARG A 45 -14.92 14.99 -24.42
C ARG A 45 -14.70 16.45 -24.85
N ASN A 46 -13.70 16.71 -25.69
CA ASN A 46 -13.27 18.04 -26.12
C ASN A 46 -12.83 18.97 -24.98
N MET A 47 -12.53 18.45 -23.79
CA MET A 47 -11.96 19.22 -22.68
C MET A 47 -10.44 19.06 -22.67
N THR A 48 -9.73 20.09 -23.12
CA THR A 48 -8.27 20.09 -23.11
C THR A 48 -7.74 20.56 -21.75
N VAL A 49 -6.99 19.70 -21.07
CA VAL A 49 -6.27 20.03 -19.84
C VAL A 49 -4.77 19.82 -20.02
N SER A 50 -3.98 20.71 -19.41
CA SER A 50 -2.52 20.57 -19.36
C SER A 50 -2.12 19.33 -18.56
N HIS A 51 -0.87 18.88 -18.73
CA HIS A 51 -0.36 17.74 -17.96
C HIS A 51 -0.39 18.02 -16.45
N ALA A 52 0.10 19.19 -16.03
CA ALA A 52 0.04 19.63 -14.64
C ALA A 52 -1.41 19.73 -14.16
N GLY A 53 -2.33 20.29 -14.96
CA GLY A 53 -3.75 20.40 -14.59
C GLY A 53 -4.42 19.05 -14.37
N SER A 54 -4.06 18.01 -15.12
CA SER A 54 -4.58 16.65 -14.89
C SER A 54 -4.10 16.02 -13.58
N LEU A 55 -2.90 16.38 -13.10
CA LEU A 55 -2.37 15.91 -11.82
C LEU A 55 -3.09 16.61 -10.66
N GLU A 56 -3.30 17.91 -10.75
CA GLU A 56 -4.03 18.69 -9.76
C GLU A 56 -5.48 18.25 -9.63
N LEU A 57 -6.18 18.06 -10.76
CA LEU A 57 -7.55 17.55 -10.77
C LEU A 57 -7.66 16.17 -10.14
N LEU A 58 -6.69 15.29 -10.39
CA LEU A 58 -6.66 13.98 -9.75
C LEU A 58 -6.45 14.12 -8.23
N ALA A 59 -5.50 14.95 -7.80
CA ALA A 59 -5.22 15.18 -6.38
C ALA A 59 -6.48 15.69 -5.65
N GLN A 60 -7.16 16.67 -6.22
CA GLN A 60 -8.42 17.22 -5.70
C GLN A 60 -9.54 16.17 -5.65
N SER A 61 -9.65 15.32 -6.68
CA SER A 61 -10.65 14.24 -6.69
C SER A 61 -10.42 13.19 -5.60
N GLN A 62 -9.17 13.03 -5.14
CA GLN A 62 -8.80 12.17 -4.03
C GLN A 62 -8.85 12.88 -2.66
N GLY A 63 -9.26 14.16 -2.62
CA GLY A 63 -9.38 14.96 -1.40
C GLY A 63 -8.07 15.65 -0.96
N PHE A 64 -7.01 15.62 -1.77
CA PHE A 64 -5.79 16.37 -1.52
C PHE A 64 -5.92 17.80 -2.04
N ARG A 65 -5.24 18.75 -1.37
CA ARG A 65 -5.25 20.18 -1.76
C ARG A 65 -4.58 20.41 -3.12
N ASP A 66 -3.44 19.76 -3.32
CA ASP A 66 -2.60 19.91 -4.51
C ASP A 66 -1.82 18.61 -4.76
N TRP A 67 -1.25 18.51 -5.95
CA TRP A 67 -0.45 17.36 -6.37
C TRP A 67 0.80 17.14 -5.48
N ASN A 68 1.43 18.23 -5.02
CA ASN A 68 2.61 18.13 -4.14
C ASN A 68 2.25 17.44 -2.82
N THR A 69 1.10 17.79 -2.24
CA THR A 69 0.55 17.19 -1.02
C THR A 69 0.20 15.72 -1.26
N ALA A 70 -0.42 15.40 -2.40
CA ALA A 70 -0.74 14.03 -2.77
C ALA A 70 0.52 13.16 -2.87
N ILE A 71 1.58 13.62 -3.55
CA ILE A 71 2.86 12.90 -3.61
C ILE A 71 3.48 12.77 -2.21
N ALA A 72 3.53 13.85 -1.43
CA ALA A 72 4.16 13.83 -0.12
C ALA A 72 3.50 12.81 0.82
N MET A 73 2.17 12.73 0.82
CA MET A 73 1.42 11.74 1.60
C MET A 73 1.59 10.32 1.05
N THR A 74 1.67 10.18 -0.27
CA THR A 74 1.85 8.88 -0.92
C THR A 74 3.24 8.30 -0.67
N ARG A 75 4.30 9.12 -0.68
CA ARG A 75 5.67 8.71 -0.34
C ARG A 75 5.82 8.31 1.13
N LYS A 76 5.12 8.99 2.05
CA LYS A 76 5.08 8.58 3.46
C LYS A 76 4.45 7.21 3.68
N ARG A 77 3.64 6.74 2.72
CA ARG A 77 2.90 5.49 2.76
C ARG A 77 3.46 4.45 1.79
N GLU A 78 4.76 4.50 1.49
CA GLU A 78 5.37 3.43 0.71
C GLU A 78 5.26 2.13 1.52
N PRO A 79 4.53 1.12 1.01
CA PRO A 79 4.19 -0.04 1.81
C PRO A 79 5.45 -0.84 2.10
N VAL A 80 5.73 -1.05 3.39
CA VAL A 80 6.80 -1.93 3.85
C VAL A 80 6.50 -3.35 3.36
N ARG A 81 7.48 -3.99 2.71
CA ARG A 81 7.34 -5.40 2.33
C ARG A 81 8.07 -6.30 3.29
N ILE A 82 7.65 -7.56 3.31
CA ILE A 82 8.33 -8.61 4.06
C ILE A 82 9.82 -8.74 3.70
N ALA A 83 10.19 -8.48 2.45
CA ALA A 83 11.58 -8.48 2.00
C ALA A 83 12.44 -7.37 2.65
N ASP A 84 11.80 -6.27 3.07
CA ASP A 84 12.46 -5.17 3.76
C ASP A 84 12.59 -5.42 5.26
N LEU A 85 11.81 -6.36 5.83
CA LEU A 85 11.96 -6.76 7.22
C LEU A 85 13.27 -7.52 7.43
N GLY A 86 14.07 -7.03 8.36
CA GLY A 86 15.32 -7.66 8.78
C GLY A 86 15.42 -7.67 10.30
N ILE A 87 16.09 -8.68 10.83
CA ILE A 87 16.41 -8.75 12.26
C ILE A 87 17.22 -7.50 12.64
N GLY A 88 16.82 -6.84 13.72
CA GLY A 88 17.45 -5.62 14.21
C GLY A 88 16.91 -4.32 13.61
N LYS A 89 16.09 -4.37 12.56
CA LYS A 89 15.44 -3.16 12.02
C LYS A 89 14.36 -2.63 12.96
N ARG A 90 14.23 -1.31 13.02
CA ARG A 90 13.18 -0.64 13.77
C ARG A 90 11.94 -0.47 12.89
N PHE A 91 10.78 -0.51 13.52
CA PHE A 91 9.52 -0.38 12.82
C PHE A 91 8.52 0.45 13.64
N ALA A 92 7.57 1.04 12.93
CA ALA A 92 6.36 1.62 13.46
C ALA A 92 5.15 0.96 12.81
N GLY A 93 4.10 0.76 13.57
CA GLY A 93 2.87 0.15 13.08
C GLY A 93 1.79 0.14 14.14
N SER A 94 0.85 -0.79 14.01
CA SER A 94 -0.27 -0.92 14.94
C SER A 94 -0.44 -2.34 15.45
N TYR A 95 -0.79 -2.50 16.72
CA TYR A 95 -1.12 -3.79 17.31
C TYR A 95 -2.41 -3.67 18.10
N LEU A 96 -3.45 -4.41 17.67
CA LEU A 96 -4.78 -4.40 18.30
C LEU A 96 -5.37 -2.99 18.49
N GLY A 97 -5.06 -2.05 17.58
CA GLY A 97 -5.54 -0.67 17.63
C GLY A 97 -4.63 0.31 18.38
N HIS A 98 -3.56 -0.16 19.02
CA HIS A 98 -2.54 0.69 19.63
C HIS A 98 -1.42 0.97 18.63
N ALA A 99 -0.98 2.22 18.53
CA ALA A 99 0.22 2.56 17.79
C ALA A 99 1.45 2.03 18.54
N VAL A 100 2.31 1.28 17.85
CA VAL A 100 3.47 0.62 18.46
C VAL A 100 4.73 0.92 17.68
N CYS A 101 5.84 1.03 18.42
CA CYS A 101 7.19 1.15 17.87
C CYS A 101 8.06 0.09 18.53
N GLY A 102 9.00 -0.47 17.76
CA GLY A 102 9.89 -1.50 18.28
C GLY A 102 10.93 -1.97 17.29
N GLN A 103 11.54 -3.10 17.60
CA GLN A 103 12.56 -3.75 16.80
C GLN A 103 12.13 -5.16 16.41
N ILE A 104 12.39 -5.52 15.16
CA ILE A 104 12.15 -6.87 14.64
C ILE A 104 13.23 -7.80 15.19
N ARG A 105 12.81 -8.90 15.82
CA ARG A 105 13.69 -9.92 16.40
C ARG A 105 13.81 -11.15 15.51
N GLY A 106 12.78 -11.48 14.75
CA GLY A 106 12.78 -12.64 13.88
C GLY A 106 11.63 -12.60 12.88
N VAL A 107 11.86 -13.16 11.71
CA VAL A 107 10.86 -13.39 10.67
C VAL A 107 11.00 -14.84 10.24
N THR A 108 9.95 -15.63 10.37
CA THR A 108 9.93 -17.06 10.04
C THR A 108 8.81 -17.34 9.06
N LYS A 109 9.12 -18.03 7.96
CA LYS A 109 8.09 -18.47 7.01
C LYS A 109 7.21 -19.56 7.65
N THR A 110 5.90 -19.49 7.45
CA THR A 110 4.98 -20.52 7.95
C THR A 110 4.70 -21.57 6.85
N PRO A 111 4.07 -22.71 7.17
CA PRO A 111 3.69 -23.71 6.17
C PRO A 111 2.66 -23.20 5.14
N VAL A 112 1.92 -22.14 5.46
CA VAL A 112 1.00 -21.48 4.54
C VAL A 112 1.77 -20.46 3.72
N ASP A 113 1.69 -20.58 2.41
CA ASP A 113 2.41 -19.67 1.52
C ASP A 113 1.87 -18.23 1.63
N GLY A 114 2.78 -17.26 1.53
CA GLY A 114 2.46 -15.84 1.75
C GLY A 114 2.22 -15.44 3.21
N VAL A 115 2.28 -16.36 4.18
CA VAL A 115 2.12 -16.06 5.62
C VAL A 115 3.44 -16.21 6.36
N TYR A 116 3.81 -15.14 7.07
CA TYR A 116 5.06 -15.03 7.83
C TYR A 116 4.75 -14.78 9.30
N ARG A 117 5.50 -15.43 10.18
CA ARG A 117 5.46 -15.18 11.61
C ARG A 117 6.58 -14.22 11.96
N VAL A 118 6.22 -13.07 12.53
CA VAL A 118 7.17 -12.03 12.94
C VAL A 118 7.17 -11.92 14.45
N GLU A 119 8.36 -11.95 15.01
CA GLU A 119 8.62 -11.69 16.42
C GLU A 119 9.23 -10.30 16.56
N VAL A 120 8.59 -9.47 17.38
CA VAL A 120 9.04 -8.11 17.62
C VAL A 120 9.19 -7.83 19.11
N HIS A 121 10.07 -6.88 19.40
CA HIS A 121 10.26 -6.31 20.72
C HIS A 121 9.84 -4.84 20.68
N LEU A 122 8.75 -4.51 21.38
CA LEU A 122 8.22 -3.17 21.48
C LEU A 122 9.06 -2.36 22.48
N ASP A 123 9.32 -1.10 22.15
CA ASP A 123 10.05 -0.19 23.04
C ASP A 123 9.24 0.10 24.33
N GLN A 124 7.91 0.21 24.18
CA GLN A 124 6.98 0.38 25.29
C GLN A 124 6.08 -0.86 25.43
N PRO A 125 5.85 -1.37 26.65
CA PRO A 125 4.91 -2.45 26.88
C PRO A 125 3.50 -2.00 26.48
N VAL A 126 2.80 -2.85 25.72
CA VAL A 126 1.40 -2.61 25.32
C VAL A 126 0.49 -3.54 26.10
N ASP A 127 -0.61 -3.01 26.62
CA ASP A 127 -1.65 -3.83 27.21
C ASP A 127 -2.41 -4.56 26.10
N VAL A 128 -2.40 -5.90 26.16
CA VAL A 128 -3.04 -6.72 25.13
C VAL A 128 -4.46 -7.15 25.52
N VAL A 129 -4.96 -6.69 26.67
CA VAL A 129 -6.28 -7.02 27.19
C VAL A 129 -7.12 -5.75 27.26
N THR A 130 -8.36 -5.84 26.79
CA THR A 130 -9.31 -4.72 26.75
C THR A 130 -10.12 -4.56 28.06
N SER A 131 -9.84 -5.36 29.09
CA SER A 131 -10.62 -5.40 30.34
C SER A 131 -10.08 -4.43 31.39
N GLU A 132 -10.97 -3.65 32.01
CA GLU A 132 -10.63 -2.67 33.05
C GLU A 132 -10.05 -3.29 34.34
N ARG A 133 -10.24 -4.60 34.55
CA ARG A 133 -9.82 -5.29 35.78
C ARG A 133 -8.54 -6.11 35.63
N PHE A 134 -7.97 -6.16 34.43
CA PHE A 134 -6.82 -7.02 34.16
C PHE A 134 -5.89 -6.41 33.11
N SER A 135 -4.67 -6.11 33.52
CA SER A 135 -3.62 -5.64 32.61
C SER A 135 -2.68 -6.77 32.24
N ALA A 136 -2.43 -6.93 30.95
CA ALA A 136 -1.48 -7.89 30.40
C ALA A 136 -0.47 -7.16 29.51
N LEU A 137 0.48 -6.49 30.15
CA LEU A 137 1.55 -5.78 29.45
C LEU A 137 2.49 -6.75 28.74
N ARG A 138 2.59 -6.65 27.42
CA ARG A 138 3.56 -7.39 26.62
C ARG A 138 4.48 -6.44 25.87
N GLN A 139 5.79 -6.66 26.05
CA GLN A 139 6.82 -6.03 25.20
C GLN A 139 7.24 -6.93 24.05
N ARG A 140 7.22 -8.25 24.25
CA ARG A 140 7.57 -9.23 23.20
C ARG A 140 6.30 -9.85 22.67
N ILE A 141 6.02 -9.60 21.39
CA ILE A 141 4.84 -10.14 20.71
C ILE A 141 5.28 -10.91 19.46
N ALA A 142 4.53 -11.96 19.17
CA ALA A 142 4.64 -12.70 17.92
C ALA A 142 3.30 -12.59 17.20
N SER A 143 3.32 -12.15 15.96
CA SER A 143 2.13 -12.04 15.12
C SER A 143 2.38 -12.65 13.75
N ARG A 144 1.31 -12.90 13.02
CA ARG A 144 1.39 -13.40 11.64
C ARG A 144 1.01 -12.25 10.71
N ILE A 145 1.83 -12.04 9.69
CA ILE A 145 1.65 -11.01 8.68
C ILE A 145 1.79 -11.61 7.27
N ASN A 146 1.22 -10.95 6.29
CA ASN A 146 1.41 -11.29 4.88
C ASN A 146 2.65 -10.58 4.27
N GLU A 147 2.83 -10.71 2.96
CA GLU A 147 3.91 -10.04 2.21
C GLU A 147 3.86 -8.51 2.26
N ASP A 148 2.65 -7.95 2.40
CA ASP A 148 2.37 -6.52 2.54
C ASP A 148 2.42 -6.04 4.00
N CYS A 149 2.88 -6.90 4.91
CA CYS A 149 2.99 -6.62 6.34
C CYS A 149 1.68 -6.29 7.07
N GLU A 150 0.55 -6.73 6.51
CA GLU A 150 -0.76 -6.69 7.15
C GLU A 150 -0.99 -7.94 8.02
N PRO A 151 -1.73 -7.81 9.14
CA PRO A 151 -2.00 -8.93 10.03
C PRO A 151 -2.92 -9.96 9.39
N VAL A 152 -2.52 -11.23 9.47
CA VAL A 152 -3.28 -12.37 8.94
C VAL A 152 -3.42 -13.49 9.96
N LEU A 153 -4.49 -14.24 9.85
CA LEU A 153 -4.73 -15.45 10.62
C LEU A 153 -3.89 -16.61 10.08
N ALA A 154 -3.93 -17.75 10.77
CA ALA A 154 -3.20 -18.94 10.36
C ALA A 154 -3.60 -19.47 8.98
N ASN A 155 -4.80 -19.14 8.51
CA ASN A 155 -5.32 -19.51 7.18
C ASN A 155 -5.00 -18.47 6.09
N GLY A 156 -4.24 -17.40 6.40
CA GLY A 156 -3.91 -16.33 5.46
C GLY A 156 -5.00 -15.27 5.25
N THR A 157 -6.16 -15.37 5.91
CA THR A 157 -7.19 -14.33 5.87
C THR A 157 -6.79 -13.16 6.77
N ARG A 158 -7.10 -11.92 6.36
CA ARG A 158 -6.87 -10.72 7.17
C ARG A 158 -7.55 -10.84 8.54
N GLY A 159 -6.83 -10.49 9.59
CA GLY A 159 -7.32 -10.64 10.97
C GLY A 159 -6.73 -9.63 11.93
N PRO A 160 -7.12 -9.66 13.21
CA PRO A 160 -6.50 -8.85 14.23
C PRO A 160 -5.06 -9.29 14.49
N GLY A 161 -4.14 -8.34 14.61
CA GLY A 161 -2.73 -8.64 14.83
C GLY A 161 -1.85 -7.41 14.74
N LEU A 162 -0.58 -7.64 14.44
CA LEU A 162 0.41 -6.60 14.19
C LEU A 162 0.38 -6.19 12.71
N SER A 163 0.24 -4.91 12.43
CA SER A 163 0.63 -4.32 11.15
C SER A 163 1.99 -3.67 11.29
N VAL A 164 2.83 -3.80 10.26
CA VAL A 164 4.06 -3.01 10.15
C VAL A 164 3.87 -2.03 9.01
N ASP A 165 3.75 -0.75 9.35
CA ASP A 165 3.36 0.29 8.40
C ASP A 165 4.58 1.04 7.87
N LEU A 166 5.63 1.17 8.70
CA LEU A 166 6.85 1.90 8.38
C LEU A 166 8.09 1.26 9.00
N LEU A 167 9.21 1.30 8.29
CA LEU A 167 10.53 1.02 8.85
C LEU A 167 11.22 2.33 9.25
N LEU A 168 11.87 2.32 10.41
CA LEU A 168 12.55 3.47 11.03
C LEU A 168 14.07 3.36 10.91
#